data_AF-A0A7J3AB96-F1
#
_entry.id   AF-A0A7J3AB96-F1
#
_cell.length_a   1.000
_cell.length_b   1.000
_cell.length_c   1.000
_cell.angle_alpha   90.00
_cell.angle_beta   90.00
_cell.angle_gamma   90.00
#
_symmetry.space_group_name_H-M   'P 1'
#
loop_
_entity.id
_entity.type
_entity.pdbx_description
1 polymer ?
#
loop_
_entity_poly.entity_id
_entity_poly.type
_entity_poly.pdbx_seq_one_letter_code
_entity_poly.pdbx_strand_id
1 'polypeptide(L)'
;MAGFPKWVAEEISKAEFTYVGTVKYTGYPLDIDLANRRIDVQFYDRLPDGRYIATLDVPDAALLNDVEKAEIYLFSIKIYEAPLSEKLKKFLSDEYSINLEKIYRFELESVEKME
;
A
#
# COMPACT_ATOMS: atom_id res chain seq x y z
N MET A 1 6.92 7.80 25.14
CA MET A 1 6.80 8.00 23.68
C MET A 1 5.52 8.78 23.44
N ALA A 2 5.60 10.05 23.02
CA ALA A 2 4.41 10.77 22.62
C ALA A 2 3.94 10.14 21.30
N GLY A 3 2.87 9.34 21.36
CA GLY A 3 2.23 8.81 20.16
C GLY A 3 1.65 9.94 19.32
N PHE A 4 1.33 9.65 18.05
CA PHE A 4 0.64 10.61 17.20
C PHE A 4 -0.60 11.19 17.91
N PRO A 5 -0.86 12.50 17.80
CA PRO A 5 -2.08 13.08 18.32
C PRO A 5 -3.31 12.34 17.76
N LYS A 6 -4.35 12.16 18.58
CA LYS A 6 -5.57 11.44 18.17
C LYS A 6 -6.17 11.97 16.87
N TRP A 7 -6.15 13.29 16.68
CA TRP A 7 -6.68 13.92 15.47
C TRP A 7 -5.95 13.49 14.19
N VAL A 8 -4.65 13.16 14.26
CA VAL A 8 -3.88 12.66 13.11
C VAL A 8 -4.35 11.27 12.72
N ALA A 9 -4.49 10.38 13.71
CA ALA A 9 -4.98 9.03 13.46
C ALA A 9 -6.41 9.02 12.92
N GLU A 10 -7.28 9.89 13.45
CA GLU A 10 -8.65 10.06 12.97
C GLU A 10 -8.72 10.58 11.54
N GLU A 11 -7.87 11.54 11.17
CA GLU A 11 -7.83 12.08 9.81
C GLU A 11 -7.37 11.02 8.80
N ILE A 12 -6.28 10.31 9.09
CA ILE A 12 -5.77 9.23 8.21
C ILE A 12 -6.79 8.09 8.08
N SER A 13 -7.47 7.74 9.18
CA SER A 13 -8.45 6.64 9.19
C SER A 13 -9.76 6.99 8.47
N LYS A 14 -10.10 8.28 8.35
CA LYS A 14 -11.29 8.78 7.64
C LYS A 14 -10.95 9.30 6.23
N ALA A 15 -9.72 9.12 5.77
CA ALA A 15 -9.30 9.60 4.47
C ALA A 15 -10.15 8.95 3.36
N GLU A 16 -10.69 9.79 2.49
CA GLU A 16 -11.48 9.34 1.34
C GLU A 16 -10.52 8.99 0.19
N PHE A 17 -10.31 7.69 0.02
CA PHE A 17 -9.48 7.15 -1.04
C PHE A 17 -10.21 7.17 -2.38
N THR A 18 -9.58 7.76 -3.39
CA THR A 18 -10.06 7.76 -4.77
C THR A 18 -9.22 6.80 -5.60
N TYR A 19 -9.90 6.05 -6.48
CA TYR A 19 -9.22 5.16 -7.42
C TYR A 19 -8.52 5.98 -8.50
N VAL A 20 -7.22 5.71 -8.71
CA VAL A 20 -6.41 6.42 -9.72
C VAL A 20 -6.08 5.58 -10.94
N GLY A 21 -6.10 4.25 -10.81
CA GLY A 21 -5.80 3.35 -11.92
C GLY A 21 -5.32 1.97 -11.47
N THR A 22 -5.20 1.08 -12.44
CA THR A 22 -4.61 -0.24 -12.29
C THR A 22 -3.28 -0.26 -13.03
N VAL A 23 -2.26 -0.82 -12.40
CA VAL A 23 -0.92 -0.98 -12.97
C VAL A 23 -0.42 -2.40 -12.73
N LYS A 24 0.51 -2.83 -13.59
CA LYS A 24 1.14 -4.13 -13.47
C LYS A 24 2.60 -3.96 -13.06
N TYR A 25 3.01 -4.64 -12.01
CA TYR A 25 4.39 -4.65 -11.53
C TYR A 25 4.87 -6.07 -11.29
N THR A 26 6.15 -6.30 -11.53
CA THR A 26 6.81 -7.55 -11.18
C THR A 26 7.47 -7.44 -9.81
N GLY A 27 7.50 -8.56 -9.10
CA GLY A 27 8.04 -8.62 -7.74
C GLY A 27 7.93 -10.02 -7.16
N TYR A 28 8.11 -10.12 -5.84
CA TYR A 28 7.93 -11.36 -5.10
C TYR A 28 7.27 -11.12 -3.74
N PRO A 29 6.44 -12.06 -3.26
CA PRO A 29 5.85 -12.00 -1.92
C PRO A 29 6.90 -12.14 -0.83
N LEU A 30 6.85 -11.25 0.16
CA LEU A 30 7.61 -11.30 1.41
C LEU A 30 6.82 -12.03 2.50
N ASP A 31 5.57 -11.62 2.69
CA ASP A 31 4.69 -12.20 3.70
C ASP A 31 3.24 -12.29 3.22
N ILE A 32 2.51 -13.28 3.74
CA ILE A 32 1.13 -13.56 3.34
C ILE A 32 0.30 -13.71 4.62
N ASP A 33 -0.59 -12.76 4.85
CA ASP A 33 -1.53 -12.74 5.98
C ASP A 33 -2.94 -13.05 5.49
N LEU A 34 -3.26 -14.35 5.48
CA LEU A 34 -4.59 -14.83 5.09
C LEU A 34 -5.70 -14.38 6.05
N ALA A 35 -5.38 -14.15 7.34
CA ALA A 35 -6.38 -13.78 8.34
C ALA A 35 -6.90 -12.36 8.12
N ASN A 36 -6.00 -11.43 7.76
CA ASN A 36 -6.35 -10.05 7.45
C ASN A 36 -6.53 -9.78 5.94
N ARG A 37 -6.34 -10.82 5.10
CA ARG A 37 -6.35 -10.75 3.64
C ARG A 37 -5.39 -9.67 3.12
N ARG A 38 -4.12 -9.83 3.46
CA ARG A 38 -3.04 -8.94 3.07
C ARG A 38 -1.83 -9.72 2.59
N ILE A 39 -1.07 -9.11 1.70
CA ILE A 39 0.20 -9.64 1.21
C ILE A 39 1.22 -8.52 1.16
N ASP A 40 2.39 -8.74 1.74
CA ASP A 40 3.54 -7.85 1.60
C ASP A 40 4.36 -8.27 0.39
N VAL A 41 4.62 -7.34 -0.52
CA VAL A 41 5.31 -7.61 -1.78
C VAL A 41 6.50 -6.68 -1.92
N GLN A 42 7.63 -7.24 -2.36
CA GLN A 42 8.74 -6.46 -2.89
C GLN A 42 8.67 -6.40 -4.41
N PHE A 43 8.54 -5.19 -4.94
CA PHE A 43 8.52 -4.88 -6.37
C PHE A 43 9.92 -4.56 -6.88
N TYR A 44 10.15 -4.82 -8.17
CA TYR A 44 11.41 -4.44 -8.84
C TYR A 44 11.41 -2.99 -9.31
N ASP A 45 10.24 -2.43 -9.59
CA ASP A 45 10.05 -1.03 -9.94
C ASP A 45 9.50 -0.22 -8.76
N ARG A 46 9.71 1.11 -8.82
CA ARG A 46 9.14 2.01 -7.82
C ARG A 46 7.63 2.14 -8.02
N LEU A 47 6.91 2.01 -6.92
CA LEU A 47 5.51 2.39 -6.82
C LEU A 47 5.36 3.92 -6.97
N PRO A 48 4.14 4.43 -7.20
CA PRO A 48 3.89 5.87 -7.36
C PRO A 48 4.33 6.74 -6.18
N ASP A 49 4.43 6.17 -4.98
CA ASP A 49 4.92 6.82 -3.76
C ASP A 49 6.43 6.63 -3.53
N GLY A 50 7.12 6.05 -4.50
CA GLY A 50 8.57 5.83 -4.49
C GLY A 50 9.02 4.56 -3.75
N ARG A 51 8.13 3.82 -3.10
CA ARG A 51 8.47 2.60 -2.37
C ARG A 51 8.70 1.42 -3.33
N TYR A 52 9.55 0.49 -2.90
CA TYR A 52 9.69 -0.84 -3.52
C TYR A 52 8.94 -1.93 -2.76
N ILE A 53 8.54 -1.67 -1.51
CA ILE A 53 7.83 -2.62 -0.67
C ILE A 53 6.48 -2.01 -0.29
N ALA A 54 5.41 -2.77 -0.51
CA ALA A 54 4.08 -2.39 -0.07
C ALA A 54 3.25 -3.59 0.36
N THR A 55 2.38 -3.34 1.31
CA THR A 55 1.27 -4.21 1.66
C THR A 55 0.13 -3.98 0.68
N LEU A 56 -0.39 -5.05 0.08
CA LEU A 56 -1.59 -5.04 -0.75
C LEU A 56 -2.75 -5.58 0.07
N ASP A 57 -3.87 -4.86 0.08
CA ASP A 57 -5.13 -5.42 0.54
C ASP A 57 -5.65 -6.42 -0.50
N VAL A 58 -6.21 -7.54 -0.06
CA VAL A 58 -6.68 -8.60 -0.93
C VAL A 58 -8.20 -8.75 -0.78
N PRO A 59 -8.99 -8.42 -1.81
CA PRO A 59 -10.44 -8.46 -1.72
C PRO A 59 -10.98 -9.89 -1.66
N ASP A 60 -10.29 -10.83 -2.32
CA ASP A 60 -10.62 -12.26 -2.35
C ASP A 60 -9.41 -13.10 -1.95
N ALA A 61 -9.55 -13.84 -0.84
CA ALA A 61 -8.49 -14.70 -0.32
C ALA A 61 -8.08 -15.81 -1.30
N ALA A 62 -8.94 -16.19 -2.25
CA ALA A 62 -8.60 -17.18 -3.27
C ALA A 62 -7.41 -16.75 -4.15
N LEU A 63 -7.16 -15.44 -4.28
CA LEU A 63 -5.99 -14.91 -4.99
C LEU A 63 -4.65 -15.29 -4.33
N LEU A 64 -4.66 -15.72 -3.07
CA LEU A 64 -3.45 -16.05 -2.30
C LEU A 64 -3.19 -17.56 -2.18
N ASN A 65 -4.11 -18.42 -2.63
CA ASN A 65 -4.04 -19.87 -2.34
C ASN A 65 -2.76 -20.55 -2.87
N ASP A 66 -2.27 -20.13 -4.02
CA ASP A 66 -1.11 -20.71 -4.71
C ASP A 66 0.06 -19.72 -4.81
N VAL A 67 0.04 -18.68 -3.97
CA VAL A 67 1.10 -17.67 -3.92
C VAL A 67 2.20 -18.16 -2.98
N GLU A 68 3.40 -18.31 -3.53
CA GLU A 68 4.58 -18.77 -2.81
C GLU A 68 5.52 -17.58 -2.51
N LYS A 69 6.13 -17.58 -1.33
CA LYS A 69 7.11 -16.56 -0.96
C LYS A 69 8.37 -16.69 -1.79
N ALA A 70 9.01 -15.56 -2.06
CA ALA A 70 10.26 -15.48 -2.83
C ALA A 70 10.22 -15.97 -4.29
N GLU A 71 9.05 -16.36 -4.80
CA GLU A 71 8.81 -16.65 -6.21
C GLU A 71 8.41 -15.36 -6.96
N ILE A 72 8.71 -15.29 -8.25
CA ILE A 72 8.47 -14.08 -9.05
C ILE A 72 7.05 -14.11 -9.62
N TYR A 73 6.33 -13.00 -9.47
CA TYR A 73 4.99 -12.83 -9.99
C TYR A 73 4.82 -11.50 -10.71
N LEU A 74 3.86 -11.46 -11.63
CA LEU A 74 3.27 -10.26 -12.17
C LEU A 74 2.01 -9.93 -11.35
N PHE A 75 2.02 -8.79 -10.67
CA PHE A 75 0.91 -8.30 -9.86
C PHE A 75 0.14 -7.23 -10.63
N SER A 76 -1.15 -7.42 -10.85
CA SER A 76 -2.09 -6.35 -11.22
C SER A 76 -2.60 -5.71 -9.95
N ILE A 77 -2.27 -4.44 -9.72
CA ILE A 77 -2.63 -3.71 -8.50
C ILE A 77 -3.50 -2.49 -8.85
N LYS A 78 -4.59 -2.33 -8.10
CA LYS A 78 -5.36 -1.09 -8.09
C LYS A 78 -4.73 -0.13 -7.11
N ILE A 79 -4.52 1.10 -7.56
CA ILE A 79 -3.97 2.17 -6.74
C ILE A 79 -5.10 3.10 -6.34
N TYR A 80 -5.10 3.44 -5.06
CA TYR A 80 -5.95 4.47 -4.51
C TYR A 80 -5.09 5.52 -3.83
N GLU A 81 -5.48 6.78 -3.92
CA GLU A 81 -4.81 7.87 -3.21
C GLU A 81 -5.80 8.72 -2.43
N ALA A 82 -5.33 9.33 -1.34
CA ALA A 82 -6.07 10.32 -0.60
C ALA A 82 -5.16 11.51 -0.27
N PRO A 83 -5.56 12.75 -0.60
CA PRO A 83 -4.79 13.93 -0.24
C PRO A 83 -4.81 14.13 1.29
N LEU A 84 -3.70 14.62 1.83
CA LEU A 84 -3.64 15.02 3.24
C LEU A 84 -4.14 16.46 3.41
N SER A 85 -4.73 16.80 4.58
CA SER A 85 -5.06 18.19 4.85
C SER A 85 -3.79 19.02 5.05
N GLU A 86 -3.86 20.32 4.75
CA GLU A 86 -2.75 21.25 4.99
C GLU A 86 -2.30 21.26 6.46
N LYS A 87 -3.25 21.04 7.39
CA LYS A 87 -2.94 20.92 8.81
C LYS A 87 -2.05 19.70 9.10
N LEU A 88 -2.38 18.56 8.50
CA LEU A 88 -1.61 17.33 8.68
C LEU A 88 -0.26 17.40 7.97
N LYS A 89 -0.20 17.93 6.75
CA LYS A 89 1.07 18.16 6.02
C LYS A 89 2.03 19.01 6.85
N LYS A 90 1.53 20.14 7.37
CA LYS A 90 2.32 21.04 8.22
C LYS A 90 2.79 20.35 9.50
N PHE A 91 1.91 19.62 10.19
CA PHE A 91 2.27 18.87 11.38
C PHE A 91 3.37 17.83 11.12
N LEU A 92 3.27 17.07 10.02
CA LEU A 92 4.29 16.09 9.64
C LEU A 92 5.63 16.74 9.27
N SER A 93 5.60 17.89 8.62
CA SER A 93 6.80 18.64 8.27
C SER A 93 7.47 19.25 9.51
N ASP A 94 6.71 19.95 10.36
CA ASP A 94 7.22 20.68 11.53
C ASP A 94 7.75 19.72 12.61
N GLU A 95 7.00 18.66 12.93
CA GLU A 95 7.32 17.77 14.06
C GLU A 95 8.20 16.58 13.66
N TYR A 96 8.17 16.15 12.39
CA TYR A 96 8.84 14.94 11.94
C TYR A 96 9.74 15.13 10.69
N SER A 97 9.80 16.33 10.10
CA SER A 97 10.53 16.60 8.85
C SER A 97 10.09 15.69 7.69
N ILE A 98 8.82 15.28 7.69
CA ILE A 98 8.21 14.45 6.64
C ILE A 98 7.40 15.34 5.71
N ASN A 99 7.75 15.33 4.42
CA ASN A 99 6.99 16.00 3.38
C ASN A 99 6.17 14.96 2.60
N LEU A 100 4.87 14.89 2.91
CA LEU A 100 3.94 13.94 2.31
C LEU A 100 2.70 14.69 1.83
N GLU A 101 2.39 14.59 0.54
CA GLU A 101 1.22 15.28 -0.05
C GLU A 101 -0.06 14.44 0.04
N LYS A 102 0.10 13.13 -0.10
CA LYS A 102 -0.97 12.14 -0.19
C LYS A 102 -0.52 10.80 0.35
N ILE A 103 -1.49 10.00 0.77
CA ILE A 103 -1.29 8.61 1.17
C ILE A 103 -1.84 7.69 0.08
N TYR A 104 -1.24 6.51 -0.01
CA TYR A 104 -1.58 5.50 -1.00
C TYR A 104 -2.06 4.22 -0.33
N ARG A 105 -3.04 3.59 -0.97
CA ARG A 105 -3.51 2.25 -0.66
C ARG A 105 -3.45 1.43 -1.94
N PHE A 106 -2.98 0.19 -1.81
CA PHE A 106 -2.85 -0.74 -2.92
C PHE A 106 -3.74 -1.94 -2.67
N GLU A 107 -4.49 -2.34 -3.69
CA GLU A 107 -5.36 -3.51 -3.65
C GLU A 107 -4.95 -4.48 -4.75
N LEU A 108 -4.85 -5.76 -4.42
CA LEU A 108 -4.53 -6.80 -5.37
C LEU A 108 -5.75 -7.09 -6.25
N GLU A 109 -5.59 -6.96 -7.56
CA GLU A 109 -6.62 -7.33 -8.53
C GLU A 109 -6.37 -8.73 -9.08
N SER A 110 -5.12 -9.04 -9.45
CA SER A 110 -4.73 -10.38 -9.89
C SER A 110 -3.22 -10.60 -9.70
N VAL A 111 -2.83 -11.87 -9.67
CA VAL A 111 -1.44 -12.30 -9.53
C VAL A 111 -1.19 -13.49 -10.45
N GLU A 112 -0.08 -13.45 -11.18
CA GLU A 112 0.31 -14.49 -12.15
C GLU A 112 1.76 -14.89 -11.91
N LYS A 113 2.01 -16.19 -11.68
CA LYS A 113 3.37 -16.70 -11.45
C LYS A 113 4.16 -16.57 -12.75
N MET A 114 5.37 -16.03 -12.66
CA MET A 114 6.28 -15.95 -13.79
C MET A 114 7.15 -17.20 -13.84
N GLU A 115 7.19 -17.88 -14.99
CA GLU A 115 8.10 -19.00 -15.27
C GLU A 115 9.51 -18.52 -15.63
#